data_AF-A0A3R9I7B7-F1
#
_entry.id   AF-A0A3R9I7B7-F1
#
_cell.length_a   1.000
_cell.length_b   1.000
_cell.length_c   1.000
_cell.angle_alpha   90.00
_cell.angle_beta   90.00
_cell.angle_gamma   90.00
#
_symmetry.space_group_name_H-M   'P 1'
#
loop_
_entity.id
_entity.type
_entity.pdbx_description
1 polymer ?
#
loop_
_entity_poly.entity_id
_entity_poly.type
_entity_poly.pdbx_seq_one_letter_code
_entity_poly.pdbx_strand_id
1 'polypeptide(L)' 'MIFGFIVLFVVGVCISFNGVFIIAKNTDITLSWSGKKDFFPNLTTWEWMVSIFLIIVGGGMIYLSSADLLPYLINSFELK' A
#
# COMPACT_ATOMS: atom_id res chain seq x y z
N MET A 1 -20.21 -9.99 8.54
CA MET A 1 -18.93 -10.52 8.01
C MET A 1 -18.34 -9.60 6.95
N ILE A 2 -19.05 -9.27 5.86
CA ILE A 2 -18.60 -8.34 4.81
C ILE A 2 -18.06 -6.99 5.30
N PHE A 3 -18.77 -6.34 6.23
CA PHE A 3 -18.34 -5.03 6.74
C PHE A 3 -16.95 -5.08 7.39
N GLY A 4 -16.62 -6.18 8.06
CA GLY A 4 -15.30 -6.37 8.65
C GLY A 4 -14.19 -6.47 7.60
N PHE A 5 -14.44 -7.16 6.49
CA PHE A 5 -13.48 -7.24 5.38
C PHE A 5 -13.29 -5.88 4.69
N ILE A 6 -14.35 -5.08 4.55
CA ILE A 6 -14.25 -3.71 4.01
C ILE A 6 -13.37 -2.85 4.94
N VAL A 7 -13.60 -2.92 6.25
CA VAL A 7 -12.78 -2.19 7.23
C VAL A 7 -11.32 -2.64 7.17
N LEU A 8 -11.05 -3.95 7.12
CA LEU A 8 -9.70 -4.49 6.97
C LEU A 8 -9.02 -4.04 5.68
N PHE A 9 -9.76 -3.99 4.58
CA PHE A 9 -9.27 -3.49 3.30
C PHE A 9 -8.86 -2.02 3.41
N VAL A 10 -9.74 -1.15 3.93
CA VAL A 10 -9.45 0.28 4.10
C VAL A 10 -8.25 0.50 5.02
N VAL A 11 -8.19 -0.22 6.15
CA VAL A 11 -7.05 -0.15 7.08
C VAL A 11 -5.76 -0.60 6.38
N GLY A 12 -5.80 -1.69 5.61
CA GLY A 12 -4.65 -2.17 4.83
C GLY A 12 -4.16 -1.14 3.82
N VAL A 13 -5.07 -0.45 3.12
CA VAL A 13 -4.77 0.66 2.21
C VAL A 13 -4.08 1.80 2.95
N CYS A 14 -4.61 2.25 4.09
CA CYS A 14 -4.01 3.33 4.88
C CYS A 14 -2.60 2.97 5.37
N ILE A 15 -2.39 1.73 5.84
CA ILE A 15 -1.09 1.24 6.30
C ILE A 15 -0.08 1.22 5.16
N SER A 16 -0.44 0.63 4.02
CA SER A 16 0.44 0.55 2.85
C SER A 16 0.78 1.94 2.30
N PHE A 17 -0.22 2.83 2.22
CA PHE A 17 -0.03 4.21 1.76
C PHE A 17 0.93 5.00 2.66
N ASN A 18 0.88 4.82 3.98
CA ASN A 18 1.85 5.43 4.90
C ASN A 18 3.28 4.95 4.64
N GLY A 19 3.48 3.65 4.33
CA GLY A 19 4.79 3.13 3.95
C GLY A 19 5.32 3.80 2.67
N VAL A 20 4.48 3.89 1.63
CA VAL A 20 4.84 4.60 0.39
C VAL A 20 5.13 6.08 0.64
N PHE A 21 4.34 6.74 1.47
CA PHE A 21 4.50 8.16 1.81
C PHE A 21 5.83 8.46 2.50
N ILE A 22 6.27 7.60 3.43
CA ILE A 22 7.58 7.73 4.09
C ILE A 22 8.72 7.69 3.05
N ILE A 23 8.64 6.77 2.09
CA ILE A 23 9.64 6.67 1.01
C ILE A 23 9.59 7.91 0.13
N ALA A 24 8.40 8.34 -0.31
CA ALA A 24 8.23 9.46 -1.23
C ALA A 24 8.65 10.81 -0.62
N LYS A 25 8.45 11.02 0.69
CA LYS A 25 8.83 12.26 1.38
C LYS A 25 10.36 12.39 1.53
N ASN A 26 11.03 11.29 1.80
CA ASN A 26 12.45 11.30 2.19
C ASN A 26 13.37 10.85 1.04
N THR A 27 12.82 10.27 -0.03
CA THR A 27 13.56 10.13 -1.28
C THR A 27 13.25 11.36 -2.10
N ASP A 28 14.26 12.03 -2.66
CA ASP A 28 14.07 13.11 -3.63
C ASP A 28 13.58 12.51 -4.96
N ILE A 29 12.40 11.86 -4.91
CA ILE A 29 11.59 11.55 -6.07
C ILE A 29 10.93 12.89 -6.41
N THR A 30 11.74 13.84 -6.83
CA THR A 30 11.25 14.82 -7.78
C THR A 30 10.63 13.98 -8.88
N LEU A 31 9.32 14.09 -9.06
CA LEU A 31 8.55 13.54 -10.19
C LEU A 31 8.97 14.28 -11.48
N SER A 32 10.27 14.56 -11.61
CA SER A 32 10.89 15.22 -12.73
C SER A 32 11.20 14.14 -13.75
N TRP A 33 10.73 14.40 -14.96
CA TRP A 33 10.96 13.59 -16.16
C TRP A 33 12.45 13.45 -16.53
N SER A 34 13.35 14.12 -15.81
CA SER A 34 14.80 14.10 -16.02
C SER A 34 15.46 13.33 -14.87
N GLY A 35 15.82 12.08 -15.16
CA GLY A 35 16.37 11.13 -14.20
C GLY A 35 17.70 11.55 -13.59
N LYS A 36 17.65 12.27 -12.47
CA LYS A 36 18.74 12.28 -11.50
C LYS A 36 18.48 11.18 -10.48
N LYS A 37 19.02 9.99 -10.76
CA LYS A 37 19.03 8.84 -9.83
C LYS A 37 20.07 9.08 -8.73
N ASP A 38 19.89 10.15 -7.98
CA ASP A 38 20.70 10.42 -6.80
C ASP A 38 20.00 9.70 -5.64
N PHE A 39 20.23 8.38 -5.53
CA PHE A 39 19.83 7.56 -4.38
C PHE A 39 20.68 7.93 -3.14
N PHE A 40 20.69 9.20 -2.74
CA PHE A 40 21.22 9.56 -1.44
C PHE A 40 20.12 9.29 -0.41
N PRO A 41 20.35 8.41 0.57
CA PRO A 41 19.34 8.11 1.58
C PRO A 41 19.18 9.36 2.46
N ASN A 42 18.11 10.14 2.24
CA ASN A 42 17.59 11.03 3.27
C ASN A 42 16.70 10.24 4.26
N LEU A 43 16.45 8.95 4.01
CA LEU A 43 15.87 8.01 4.98
C LEU A 43 16.99 7.33 5.77
N THR A 44 16.82 7.29 7.08
CA THR A 44 17.63 6.39 7.91
C THR A 44 17.31 4.92 7.55
N THR A 45 18.27 4.00 7.77
CA THR A 45 18.07 2.55 7.56
C THR A 45 16.81 2.04 8.28
N TRP A 46 16.48 2.64 9.43
CA TRP A 46 15.29 2.31 10.20
C TRP A 46 13.99 2.70 9.48
N GLU A 47 13.90 3.92 8.95
CA GLU A 47 12.71 4.38 8.21
C GLU A 47 12.47 3.55 6.94
N TRP A 48 13.53 3.10 6.27
CA TRP A 48 13.44 2.16 5.16
C TRP A 48 12.85 0.81 5.57
N MET A 49 13.33 0.23 6.67
CA MET A 49 12.78 -1.05 7.15
C MET A 49 11.30 -0.91 7.54
N VAL A 50 10.95 0.17 8.23
CA VAL A 50 9.56 0.45 8.65
C VAL A 50 8.66 0.67 7.45
N SER A 51 9.10 1.42 6.44
CA SER A 51 8.28 1.68 5.25
C SER A 51 7.99 0.41 4.45
N ILE A 52 9.01 -0.43 4.25
CA ILE A 52 8.88 -1.73 3.57
C ILE A 52 7.94 -2.65 4.37
N PHE A 53 8.10 -2.69 5.70
CA PHE A 53 7.23 -3.49 6.57
C PHE A 53 5.76 -3.05 6.45
N LEU A 54 5.49 -1.74 6.47
CA LEU A 54 4.13 -1.20 6.33
C LEU A 54 3.53 -1.53 4.96
N ILE A 55 4.31 -1.45 3.88
CA ILE A 55 3.86 -1.82 2.52
C ILE A 55 3.49 -3.30 2.47
N ILE A 56 4.33 -4.18 3.01
CA ILE A 56 4.10 -5.64 2.98
C ILE A 56 2.88 -6.00 3.83
N VAL A 57 2.80 -5.49 5.06
CA VAL A 57 1.68 -5.80 5.97
C VAL A 57 0.36 -5.24 5.42
N GLY A 58 0.36 -3.97 4.99
CA GLY A 58 -0.82 -3.35 4.39
C GLY A 58 -1.24 -4.08 3.11
N GLY A 59 -0.29 -4.42 2.23
CA GLY A 59 -0.53 -5.20 1.02
C GLY A 59 -1.11 -6.59 1.31
N GLY A 60 -0.60 -7.29 2.32
CA GLY A 60 -1.13 -8.58 2.75
C GLY A 60 -2.58 -8.49 3.26
N MET A 61 -2.89 -7.45 4.05
CA MET A 61 -4.26 -7.19 4.52
C MET A 61 -5.21 -6.89 3.37
N ILE A 62 -4.79 -6.07 2.41
CA ILE A 62 -5.56 -5.79 1.18
C ILE A 62 -5.81 -7.07 0.40
N TYR A 63 -4.77 -7.89 0.18
CA TYR A 63 -4.89 -9.13 -0.58
C TYR A 63 -5.91 -10.10 0.05
N LEU A 64 -5.77 -10.39 1.35
CA LEU A 64 -6.68 -11.29 2.05
C LEU A 64 -8.12 -10.77 2.06
N SER A 65 -8.32 -9.49 2.39
CA SER A 65 -9.66 -8.89 2.38
C SER A 65 -10.27 -8.82 0.98
N SER A 66 -9.46 -8.60 -0.06
CA SER A 66 -9.92 -8.59 -1.44
C SER A 66 -10.32 -9.98 -1.95
N ALA A 67 -9.61 -11.04 -1.56
CA ALA A 67 -9.96 -12.41 -1.92
C ALA A 67 -11.35 -12.81 -1.39
N ASP A 68 -11.70 -12.32 -0.19
CA ASP A 68 -13.04 -12.51 0.38
C ASP A 68 -14.09 -11.57 -0.20
N LEU A 69 -13.74 -10.35 -0.63
CA LEU A 69 -14.68 -9.36 -1.18
C LEU A 69 -14.97 -9.53 -2.68
N LEU A 70 -14.01 -10.04 -3.46
CA LEU A 70 -14.11 -10.22 -4.91
C LEU A 70 -15.34 -11.04 -5.35
N PRO A 71 -15.66 -12.18 -4.70
CA PRO A 71 -16.82 -12.98 -5.08
C PRO A 71 -18.13 -12.22 -4.89
N TYR A 72 -18.25 -11.43 -3.83
CA TYR A 72 -19.42 -10.59 -3.60
C TYR A 72 -19.54 -9.48 -4.64
N LEU A 73 -18.41 -8.90 -5.06
CA LEU A 73 -18.38 -7.87 -6.08
C LEU A 73 -18.78 -8.45 -7.45
N ILE A 74 -18.20 -9.58 -7.86
CA ILE A 74 -18.55 -10.27 -9.13
C ILE A 74 -20.03 -10.64 -9.15
N ASN A 75 -20.54 -11.21 -8.06
CA ASN A 75 -21.94 -11.62 -7.97
C ASN A 75 -22.88 -10.40 -7.95
N SER A 76 -22.44 -9.25 -7.43
CA SER A 76 -23.23 -8.00 -7.46
C SER A 76 -23.34 -7.38 -8.85
N PHE A 77 -22.42 -7.69 -9.78
CA PHE A 77 -22.44 -7.19 -11.15
C PHE A 77 -23.15 -8.15 -12.13
N GLU A 78 -23.74 -9.25 -11.66
CA GLU A 78 -24.32 -10.32 -12.50
C GLU A 78 -23.37 -10.81 -13.63
N LEU A 79 -22.06 -10.67 -13.43
CA LEU A 79 -21.05 -11.24 -14.31
C LEU A 79 -21.03 -12.75 -14.09
N LYS A 80 -21.94 -13.44 -14.78
CA LYS A 80 -22.04 -14.91 -14.80
C LYS A 80 -20.88 -15.54 -15.55
#